data_AF-A0A1G0RML2-F1
#
_entry.id   AF-A0A1G0RML2-F1
#
_cell.length_a   1.000
_cell.length_b   1.000
_cell.length_c   1.000
_cell.angle_alpha   90.00
_cell.angle_beta   90.00
_cell.angle_gamma   90.00
#
_symmetry.space_group_name_H-M   'P 1'
#
loop_
_entity.id
_entity.type
_entity.pdbx_description
1 polymer ?
#
loop_
_entity_poly.entity_id
_entity_poly.type
_entity_poly.pdbx_seq_one_letter_code
_entity_poly.pdbx_strand_id
1 'polypeptide(L)'
;MKRVVPLFCLVVLSLSNLLSQQNDFPKLTGPYLGQKPPGNVPELFAPGIISFPDTKEFACGFSPDGKEFYYTSTGKESDYTSVGTTQRILYSKIEEGHWSKPCPAEFSKGFFAHEPHITFDNKRIFWYWANKNNPGVYYAERTQNGWSEAKYAGPGGFVSSSRDGSIYVGDTRGDSWSLVTMADGRFVKYEGLPDLIKELRPKFTRISHPCIAPDESYVVFDVEGGSHLFVSFKNKDDTWSEPVDLTEHGFFRKDGITSISPDGKYLFFQRNNDIYWVYAKLIDELKPDELK
;
A
#
# COMPACT_ATOMS: atom_id res chain seq x y z
N MET A 1 20.71 12.59 -75.92
CA MET A 1 21.01 13.04 -74.55
C MET A 1 20.09 12.31 -73.58
N LYS A 2 20.60 11.40 -72.75
CA LYS A 2 19.83 10.68 -71.72
C LYS A 2 20.25 11.23 -70.35
N ARG A 3 19.29 11.68 -69.53
CA ARG A 3 19.52 12.00 -68.11
C ARG A 3 18.75 11.01 -67.25
N VAL A 4 19.47 10.35 -66.36
CA VAL A 4 19.01 9.39 -65.37
C VAL A 4 18.55 10.18 -64.13
N VAL A 5 17.39 9.83 -63.57
CA VAL A 5 16.91 10.34 -62.27
C VAL A 5 17.28 9.32 -61.20
N PRO A 6 17.88 9.69 -60.06
CA PRO A 6 18.18 8.72 -59.02
C PRO A 6 16.93 8.45 -58.18
N LEU A 7 16.58 7.17 -58.11
CA LEU A 7 15.58 6.59 -57.19
C LEU A 7 16.21 6.54 -55.79
N PHE A 8 16.00 7.56 -54.97
CA PHE A 8 16.56 7.62 -53.61
C PHE A 8 15.51 8.13 -52.61
N CYS A 9 14.36 7.48 -52.50
CA CYS A 9 13.31 7.89 -51.54
C CYS A 9 12.44 6.75 -50.97
N LEU A 10 12.88 5.48 -51.00
CA LEU A 10 12.01 4.36 -50.58
C LEU A 10 12.55 3.47 -49.44
N VAL A 11 13.75 3.73 -48.91
CA VAL A 11 14.33 2.90 -47.83
C VAL A 11 14.22 3.55 -46.44
N VAL A 12 13.85 4.83 -46.34
CA VAL A 12 13.76 5.52 -45.03
C VAL A 12 12.40 5.33 -44.35
N LEU A 13 11.33 5.01 -45.09
CA LEU A 13 9.97 4.85 -44.53
C LEU A 13 9.70 3.49 -43.87
N SER A 14 10.54 2.47 -44.12
CA SER A 14 10.38 1.14 -43.49
C SER A 14 11.11 0.99 -42.16
N LEU A 15 12.10 1.85 -41.87
CA LEU A 15 12.84 1.85 -40.60
C LEU A 15 12.12 2.60 -39.46
N SER A 16 11.22 3.54 -39.78
CA SER A 16 10.44 4.28 -38.78
C SER A 16 9.27 3.48 -38.19
N ASN A 17 8.79 2.43 -38.88
CA ASN A 17 7.70 1.59 -38.38
C ASN A 17 8.16 0.55 -37.34
N LEU A 18 9.46 0.26 -37.25
CA LEU A 18 10.03 -0.65 -36.24
C LEU A 18 10.25 0.03 -34.88
N LEU A 19 10.19 1.36 -34.81
CA LEU A 19 10.38 2.15 -33.58
C LEU A 19 9.07 2.59 -32.93
N SER A 20 7.92 2.25 -33.52
CA SER A 20 6.57 2.51 -32.97
C SER A 20 5.88 1.23 -32.48
N GLN A 21 6.64 0.26 -31.96
CA GLN A 21 6.04 -0.78 -31.14
C GLN A 21 5.72 -0.15 -29.78
N GLN A 22 4.59 0.57 -29.72
CA GLN A 22 3.92 0.86 -28.46
C GLN A 22 3.59 -0.52 -27.88
N ASN A 23 4.47 -1.03 -27.01
CA ASN A 23 4.26 -2.33 -26.39
C ASN A 23 2.94 -2.25 -25.62
N ASP A 24 1.92 -2.94 -26.13
CA ASP A 24 0.65 -3.09 -25.44
C ASP A 24 0.88 -3.60 -24.02
N PHE A 25 0.08 -3.14 -23.05
CA PHE A 25 0.16 -3.63 -21.68
C PHE A 25 -0.09 -5.16 -21.67
N PRO A 26 0.69 -5.96 -20.92
CA PRO A 26 0.55 -7.40 -20.92
C PRO A 26 -0.86 -7.84 -20.49
N LYS A 27 -1.36 -8.92 -21.09
CA LYS A 27 -2.63 -9.54 -20.71
C LYS A 27 -2.46 -10.39 -19.46
N LEU A 28 -2.42 -9.74 -18.31
CA LEU A 28 -2.24 -10.36 -17.01
C LEU A 28 -3.57 -10.96 -16.51
N THR A 29 -3.56 -12.21 -16.06
CA THR A 29 -4.75 -12.92 -15.57
C THR A 29 -4.47 -13.62 -14.24
N GLY A 30 -5.51 -13.96 -13.49
CA GLY A 30 -5.38 -14.60 -12.18
C GLY A 30 -5.15 -13.61 -11.02
N PRO A 31 -4.99 -14.10 -9.78
CA PRO A 31 -4.77 -13.24 -8.62
C PRO A 31 -3.40 -12.54 -8.68
N TYR A 32 -3.22 -11.48 -7.90
CA TYR A 32 -1.93 -10.81 -7.70
C TYR A 32 -1.22 -10.43 -9.01
N LEU A 33 -1.95 -9.82 -9.95
CA LEU A 33 -1.44 -9.42 -11.28
C LEU A 33 -0.85 -10.58 -12.10
N GLY A 34 -1.26 -11.82 -11.82
CA GLY A 34 -0.75 -13.02 -12.48
C GLY A 34 0.62 -13.49 -12.00
N GLN A 35 1.18 -12.86 -10.96
CA GLN A 35 2.41 -13.34 -10.34
C GLN A 35 2.13 -14.61 -9.53
N LYS A 36 3.01 -15.61 -9.67
CA LYS A 36 2.97 -16.81 -8.81
C LYS A 36 3.18 -16.38 -7.36
N PRO A 37 2.34 -16.82 -6.40
CA PRO A 37 2.52 -16.47 -5.00
C PRO A 37 3.86 -16.94 -4.42
N PRO A 38 4.47 -16.15 -3.50
CA PRO A 38 5.78 -16.44 -2.94
C PRO A 38 5.69 -17.54 -1.89
N GLY A 39 6.84 -18.11 -1.56
CA GLY A 39 7.01 -18.98 -0.39
C GLY A 39 7.36 -18.20 0.87
N ASN A 40 8.23 -18.78 1.70
CA ASN A 40 8.72 -18.18 2.95
C ASN A 40 9.91 -17.22 2.76
N VAL A 41 10.34 -17.01 1.51
CA VAL A 41 11.39 -16.05 1.17
C VAL A 41 10.73 -14.86 0.48
N PRO A 42 10.95 -13.62 0.94
CA PRO A 42 10.36 -12.47 0.28
C PRO A 42 10.81 -12.30 -1.17
N GLU A 43 9.85 -12.03 -2.05
CA GLU A 43 10.06 -11.79 -3.48
C GLU A 43 9.66 -10.35 -3.85
N LEU A 44 10.19 -9.83 -4.95
CA LEU A 44 9.77 -8.54 -5.50
C LEU A 44 8.34 -8.68 -6.07
N PHE A 45 7.46 -7.73 -5.79
CA PHE A 45 6.08 -7.77 -6.25
C PHE A 45 5.91 -7.13 -7.64
N ALA A 46 5.29 -7.87 -8.56
CA ALA A 46 4.91 -7.49 -9.91
C ALA A 46 6.00 -6.68 -10.67
N PRO A 47 7.21 -7.25 -10.86
CA PRO A 47 8.33 -6.55 -11.49
C PRO A 47 8.00 -6.12 -12.93
N GLY A 48 8.26 -4.86 -13.26
CA GLY A 48 7.96 -4.28 -14.57
C GLY A 48 6.47 -3.98 -14.83
N ILE A 49 5.62 -4.16 -13.81
CA ILE A 49 4.19 -3.82 -13.84
C ILE A 49 3.87 -2.80 -12.75
N ILE A 50 4.36 -3.03 -11.52
CA ILE A 50 4.24 -2.15 -10.35
C ILE A 50 5.61 -1.62 -9.97
N SER A 51 6.59 -2.52 -9.75
CA SER A 51 7.97 -2.15 -9.41
C SER A 51 8.77 -1.77 -10.64
N PHE A 52 9.29 -0.54 -10.66
CA PHE A 52 10.16 -0.03 -11.72
C PHE A 52 11.43 0.61 -11.13
N PRO A 53 12.58 0.58 -11.84
CA PRO A 53 13.86 1.06 -11.31
C PRO A 53 13.91 2.53 -10.87
N ASP A 54 12.99 3.35 -11.37
CA ASP A 54 13.01 4.80 -11.30
C ASP A 54 11.88 5.38 -10.43
N THR A 55 11.16 4.50 -9.72
CA THR A 55 9.99 4.86 -8.91
C THR A 55 10.14 4.32 -7.49
N LYS A 56 9.31 4.81 -6.58
CA LYS A 56 9.21 4.26 -5.22
C LYS A 56 7.78 3.87 -4.93
N GLU A 57 7.56 2.59 -4.64
CA GLU A 57 6.27 2.00 -4.32
C GLU A 57 6.20 1.56 -2.86
N PHE A 58 5.08 1.86 -2.20
CA PHE A 58 4.79 1.46 -0.82
C PHE A 58 3.30 1.56 -0.50
N ALA A 59 2.93 1.15 0.71
CA ALA A 59 1.56 1.22 1.25
C ALA A 59 0.50 0.77 0.24
N CYS A 60 0.44 -0.55 0.05
CA CYS A 60 -0.46 -1.16 -0.94
C CYS A 60 -1.63 -1.91 -0.28
N GLY A 61 -2.68 -2.18 -1.05
CA GLY A 61 -3.83 -2.93 -0.58
C GLY A 61 -4.65 -3.50 -1.72
N PHE A 62 -5.18 -4.70 -1.52
CA PHE A 62 -6.15 -5.31 -2.43
C PHE A 62 -7.57 -5.06 -1.96
N SER A 63 -8.52 -4.93 -2.90
CA SER A 63 -9.94 -5.04 -2.56
C SER A 63 -10.23 -6.42 -1.94
N PRO A 64 -11.27 -6.54 -1.09
CA PRO A 64 -11.57 -7.81 -0.41
C PRO A 64 -11.84 -8.99 -1.35
N ASP A 65 -12.28 -8.73 -2.57
CA ASP A 65 -12.51 -9.74 -3.62
C ASP A 65 -11.26 -10.01 -4.48
N GLY A 66 -10.14 -9.33 -4.22
CA GLY A 66 -8.86 -9.50 -4.91
C GLY A 66 -8.83 -8.96 -6.35
N LYS A 67 -9.81 -8.15 -6.75
CA LYS A 67 -9.95 -7.66 -8.13
C LYS A 67 -9.41 -6.26 -8.38
N GLU A 68 -9.03 -5.56 -7.33
CA GLU A 68 -8.43 -4.23 -7.41
C GLU A 68 -7.19 -4.20 -6.52
N PHE A 69 -6.18 -3.46 -6.95
CA PHE A 69 -4.93 -3.26 -6.24
C PHE A 69 -4.61 -1.78 -6.23
N TYR A 70 -4.39 -1.21 -5.05
CA TYR A 70 -4.06 0.19 -4.84
C TYR A 70 -2.70 0.27 -4.16
N TYR A 71 -1.91 1.29 -4.50
CA TYR A 71 -0.60 1.50 -3.92
C TYR A 71 -0.18 2.96 -4.04
N THR A 72 0.76 3.37 -3.20
CA THR A 72 1.44 4.66 -3.38
C THR A 72 2.62 4.44 -4.33
N SER A 73 2.70 5.24 -5.40
CA SER A 73 3.90 5.34 -6.25
C SER A 73 4.34 6.79 -6.28
N THR A 74 5.62 7.00 -6.03
CA THR A 74 6.26 8.30 -6.19
C THR A 74 7.19 8.19 -7.38
N GLY A 75 7.05 9.09 -8.35
CA GLY A 75 7.89 9.13 -9.56
C GLY A 75 9.37 9.39 -9.26
N LYS A 76 10.11 9.91 -10.25
CA LYS A 76 11.55 10.16 -10.08
C LYS A 76 11.82 11.20 -9.00
N GLU A 77 13.03 11.19 -8.47
CA GLU A 77 13.43 12.15 -7.44
C GLU A 77 13.39 13.62 -7.88
N SER A 78 13.56 13.84 -9.18
CA SER A 78 13.35 15.14 -9.83
C SER A 78 11.89 15.64 -9.81
N ASP A 79 10.91 14.76 -9.59
CA ASP A 79 9.49 15.10 -9.54
C ASP A 79 9.05 15.57 -8.14
N TYR A 80 9.93 15.49 -7.12
CA TYR A 80 9.62 15.92 -5.74
C TYR A 80 9.74 17.44 -5.53
N THR A 81 10.43 18.19 -6.39
CA THR A 81 10.73 19.62 -6.15
C THR A 81 9.70 20.59 -6.70
N SER A 82 8.75 20.14 -7.51
CA SER A 82 7.62 20.98 -7.92
C SER A 82 6.55 20.98 -6.84
N VAL A 83 6.46 22.07 -6.09
CA VAL A 83 5.28 22.44 -5.29
C VAL A 83 4.06 22.40 -6.23
N GLY A 84 3.35 21.28 -6.22
CA GLY A 84 2.32 20.94 -7.21
C GLY A 84 1.60 19.64 -6.86
N THR A 85 0.36 19.53 -7.33
CA THR A 85 -0.61 18.48 -7.04
C THR A 85 -0.20 17.14 -7.67
N THR A 86 0.65 16.36 -7.00
CA THR A 86 0.98 15.01 -7.49
C THR A 86 0.13 13.97 -6.77
N GLN A 87 -0.84 13.44 -7.49
CA GLN A 87 -1.62 12.27 -7.11
C GLN A 87 -0.68 11.06 -7.14
N ARG A 88 -0.48 10.40 -6.00
CA ARG A 88 0.47 9.29 -5.85
C ARG A 88 -0.20 7.95 -5.59
N ILE A 89 -1.52 7.93 -5.45
CA ILE A 89 -2.28 6.70 -5.35
C ILE A 89 -2.58 6.23 -6.77
N LEU A 90 -1.94 5.12 -7.15
CA LEU A 90 -2.22 4.39 -8.38
C LEU A 90 -3.08 3.17 -8.05
N TYR A 91 -3.80 2.69 -9.05
CA TYR A 91 -4.54 1.44 -8.94
C TYR A 91 -4.57 0.67 -10.25
N SER A 92 -4.70 -0.65 -10.13
CA SER A 92 -4.98 -1.58 -11.23
C SER A 92 -6.22 -2.39 -10.84
N LYS A 93 -7.04 -2.77 -11.83
CA LYS A 93 -8.25 -3.55 -11.60
C LYS A 93 -8.47 -4.58 -12.70
N ILE A 94 -9.23 -5.62 -12.39
CA ILE A 94 -9.65 -6.60 -13.39
C ILE A 94 -10.79 -6.02 -14.25
N GLU A 95 -10.53 -5.88 -15.55
CA GLU A 95 -11.49 -5.50 -16.59
C GLU A 95 -11.51 -6.59 -17.66
N GLU A 96 -12.70 -7.09 -18.01
CA GLU A 96 -12.85 -8.16 -19.01
C GLU A 96 -11.94 -9.38 -18.76
N GLY A 97 -11.72 -9.73 -17.49
CA GLY A 97 -10.90 -10.87 -17.07
C GLY A 97 -9.38 -10.62 -17.01
N HIS A 98 -8.92 -9.41 -17.30
CA HIS A 98 -7.50 -9.05 -17.32
C HIS A 98 -7.22 -7.87 -16.39
N TRP A 99 -6.04 -7.83 -15.77
CA TRP A 99 -5.63 -6.62 -15.03
C TRP A 99 -5.39 -5.47 -16.00
N SER A 100 -5.85 -4.28 -15.63
CA SER A 100 -5.60 -3.05 -16.35
C SER A 100 -4.21 -2.49 -16.05
N LYS A 101 -3.68 -1.68 -16.96
CA LYS A 101 -2.46 -0.90 -16.67
C LYS A 101 -2.70 0.00 -15.46
N PRO A 102 -1.78 0.07 -14.48
CA PRO A 102 -1.93 0.97 -13.35
C PRO A 102 -2.16 2.42 -13.79
N CYS A 103 -3.14 3.08 -13.17
CA CYS A 103 -3.48 4.48 -13.44
C CYS A 103 -3.83 5.22 -12.14
N PRO A 104 -3.80 6.56 -12.13
CA PRO A 104 -4.11 7.33 -10.93
C PRO A 104 -5.56 7.14 -10.45
N ALA A 105 -5.76 7.00 -9.14
CA ALA A 105 -7.07 6.78 -8.54
C ALA A 105 -7.85 8.09 -8.33
N GLU A 106 -8.84 8.40 -9.18
CA GLU A 106 -9.51 9.72 -9.27
C GLU A 106 -9.94 10.36 -7.94
N PHE A 107 -10.39 9.58 -6.94
CA PHE A 107 -10.78 10.10 -5.61
C PHE A 107 -9.66 10.86 -4.87
N SER A 108 -8.41 10.67 -5.27
CA SER A 108 -7.23 11.26 -4.63
C SER A 108 -6.67 12.48 -5.39
N LYS A 109 -7.35 12.92 -6.45
CA LYS A 109 -6.92 14.01 -7.34
C LYS A 109 -6.91 15.36 -6.63
N GLY A 110 -5.80 16.08 -6.72
CA GLY A 110 -5.72 17.52 -6.40
C GLY A 110 -4.80 17.90 -5.24
N PHE A 111 -4.37 16.97 -4.38
CA PHE A 111 -3.28 17.19 -3.42
C PHE A 111 -2.42 15.94 -3.30
N PHE A 112 -1.31 16.07 -2.58
CA PHE A 112 -0.41 14.96 -2.28
C PHE A 112 -1.17 13.92 -1.43
N ALA A 113 -1.44 12.78 -2.04
CA ALA A 113 -2.23 11.69 -1.47
C ALA A 113 -1.39 10.41 -1.40
N HIS A 114 -1.47 9.68 -0.30
CA HIS A 114 -0.69 8.45 -0.10
C HIS A 114 -1.41 7.50 0.87
N GLU A 115 -0.90 6.28 0.94
CA GLU A 115 -1.33 5.21 1.85
C GLU A 115 -2.80 4.85 1.72
N PRO A 116 -3.24 4.36 0.54
CA PRO A 116 -4.58 3.86 0.37
C PRO A 116 -4.83 2.63 1.27
N HIS A 117 -6.00 2.60 1.91
CA HIS A 117 -6.48 1.44 2.67
C HIS A 117 -7.95 1.16 2.39
N ILE A 118 -8.28 -0.04 1.91
CA ILE A 118 -9.66 -0.45 1.63
C ILE A 118 -10.18 -1.26 2.81
N THR A 119 -11.38 -0.94 3.27
CA THR A 119 -12.05 -1.72 4.33
C THR A 119 -12.51 -3.08 3.82
N PHE A 120 -12.53 -4.07 4.72
CA PHE A 120 -12.90 -5.45 4.39
C PHE A 120 -14.35 -5.64 3.94
N ASP A 121 -15.24 -4.71 4.30
CA ASP A 121 -16.62 -4.67 3.79
C ASP A 121 -16.73 -4.06 2.39
N ASN A 122 -15.60 -3.62 1.82
CA ASN A 122 -15.46 -2.95 0.53
C ASN A 122 -16.31 -1.68 0.39
N LYS A 123 -16.72 -1.06 1.51
CA LYS A 123 -17.57 0.15 1.49
C LYS A 123 -16.78 1.44 1.50
N ARG A 124 -15.54 1.43 2.02
CA ARG A 124 -14.71 2.63 2.12
C ARG A 124 -13.28 2.35 1.66
N ILE A 125 -12.69 3.37 1.05
CA ILE A 125 -11.24 3.48 0.89
C ILE A 125 -10.77 4.74 1.61
N PHE A 126 -9.76 4.61 2.44
CA PHE A 126 -9.12 5.69 3.19
C PHE A 126 -7.77 6.03 2.57
N TRP A 127 -7.31 7.26 2.76
CA TRP A 127 -5.95 7.69 2.43
C TRP A 127 -5.56 8.92 3.23
N TYR A 128 -4.27 9.20 3.36
CA TYR A 128 -3.81 10.50 3.82
C TYR A 128 -3.83 11.50 2.67
N TRP A 129 -4.32 12.71 2.95
CA TRP A 129 -4.30 13.82 1.99
C TRP A 129 -3.68 15.06 2.63
N ALA A 130 -2.59 15.57 2.02
CA ALA A 130 -1.94 16.82 2.43
C ALA A 130 -2.72 18.06 1.95
N ASN A 131 -4.02 18.09 2.22
CA ASN A 131 -4.87 19.23 1.90
C ASN A 131 -4.45 20.44 2.75
N LYS A 132 -4.20 21.59 2.11
CA LYS A 132 -3.69 22.79 2.79
C LYS A 132 -4.58 23.27 3.94
N ASN A 133 -5.89 23.04 3.85
CA ASN A 133 -6.86 23.51 4.84
C ASN A 133 -7.17 22.46 5.91
N ASN A 134 -7.13 21.17 5.55
CA ASN A 134 -7.47 20.06 6.45
C ASN A 134 -6.59 18.83 6.14
N PRO A 135 -5.30 18.84 6.53
CA PRO A 135 -4.45 17.68 6.33
C PRO A 135 -4.88 16.53 7.26
N GLY A 136 -4.90 15.30 6.74
CA GLY A 136 -5.22 14.12 7.52
C GLY A 136 -5.87 13.02 6.69
N VAL A 137 -6.68 12.20 7.33
CA VAL A 137 -7.35 11.06 6.71
C VAL A 137 -8.61 11.51 5.97
N TYR A 138 -8.70 11.13 4.70
CA TYR A 138 -9.89 11.23 3.88
C TYR A 138 -10.38 9.83 3.52
N TYR A 139 -11.63 9.76 3.10
CA TYR A 139 -12.23 8.54 2.57
C TYR A 139 -13.19 8.82 1.43
N ALA A 140 -13.47 7.79 0.65
CA ALA A 140 -14.53 7.75 -0.34
C ALA A 140 -15.38 6.50 -0.11
N GLU A 141 -16.66 6.59 -0.45
CA GLU A 141 -17.61 5.48 -0.30
C GLU A 141 -17.79 4.75 -1.63
N ARG A 142 -17.96 3.44 -1.56
CA ARG A 142 -18.20 2.60 -2.73
C ARG A 142 -19.54 2.95 -3.38
N THR A 143 -19.55 3.04 -4.70
CA THR A 143 -20.73 3.29 -5.54
C THR A 143 -20.81 2.23 -6.65
N GLN A 144 -21.90 2.26 -7.43
CA GLN A 144 -22.02 1.42 -8.63
C GLN A 144 -20.95 1.71 -9.69
N ASN A 145 -20.42 2.95 -9.71
CA ASN A 145 -19.50 3.44 -10.75
C ASN A 145 -18.07 3.66 -10.24
N GLY A 146 -17.71 3.10 -9.09
CA GLY A 146 -16.39 3.32 -8.45
C GLY A 146 -16.52 3.97 -7.08
N TRP A 147 -15.70 4.97 -6.79
CA TRP A 147 -15.66 5.65 -5.49
C TRP A 147 -16.35 7.03 -5.54
N SER A 148 -16.98 7.45 -4.44
CA SER A 148 -17.57 8.79 -4.30
C SER A 148 -16.50 9.90 -4.26
N GLU A 149 -16.96 11.15 -4.21
CA GLU A 149 -16.11 12.29 -3.82
C GLU A 149 -15.49 12.09 -2.42
N ALA A 150 -14.32 12.70 -2.23
CA ALA A 150 -13.55 12.63 -1.00
C ALA A 150 -14.23 13.35 0.17
N LYS A 151 -14.27 12.67 1.33
CA LYS A 151 -14.80 13.18 2.60
C LYS A 151 -13.69 13.15 3.65
N TYR A 152 -13.53 14.24 4.39
CA TYR A 152 -12.54 14.29 5.48
C TYR A 152 -13.04 13.45 6.66
N ALA A 153 -12.25 12.48 7.12
CA ALA A 153 -12.56 11.68 8.30
C ALA A 153 -12.04 12.34 9.58
N GLY A 154 -10.80 12.81 9.58
CA GLY A 154 -10.15 13.38 10.77
C GLY A 154 -8.63 13.40 10.66
N PRO A 155 -7.93 13.92 11.69
CA PRO A 155 -6.47 13.91 11.73
C PRO A 155 -5.90 12.48 11.78
N GLY A 156 -4.63 12.34 11.36
CA GLY A 156 -3.91 11.07 11.33
C GLY A 156 -3.50 10.66 9.92
N GLY A 157 -2.97 9.45 9.79
CA GLY A 157 -2.54 8.81 8.53
C GLY A 157 -2.47 7.29 8.70
N PHE A 158 -1.92 6.57 7.71
CA PHE A 158 -1.68 5.12 7.79
C PHE A 158 -2.84 4.32 8.39
N VAL A 159 -3.99 4.38 7.73
CA VAL A 159 -5.18 3.67 8.19
C VAL A 159 -4.99 2.17 7.99
N SER A 160 -5.39 1.39 8.98
CA SER A 160 -5.58 -0.06 8.87
C SER A 160 -6.91 -0.45 9.52
N SER A 161 -7.45 -1.62 9.17
CA SER A 161 -8.71 -2.09 9.73
C SER A 161 -8.77 -3.60 9.77
N SER A 162 -9.61 -4.16 10.63
CA SER A 162 -9.95 -5.58 10.66
C SER A 162 -11.28 -5.85 9.94
N ARG A 163 -11.63 -7.14 9.81
CA ARG A 163 -12.85 -7.60 9.12
C ARG A 163 -14.13 -7.35 9.90
N ASP A 164 -14.05 -7.22 11.22
CA ASP A 164 -15.16 -6.81 12.09
C ASP A 164 -15.41 -5.29 12.07
N GLY A 165 -14.52 -4.52 11.45
CA GLY A 165 -14.69 -3.09 11.23
C GLY A 165 -13.96 -2.18 12.23
N SER A 166 -13.10 -2.70 13.10
CA SER A 166 -12.18 -1.86 13.89
C SER A 166 -11.27 -1.08 12.94
N ILE A 167 -11.05 0.20 13.22
CA ILE A 167 -10.20 1.09 12.40
C ILE A 167 -9.08 1.62 13.28
N TYR A 168 -7.86 1.48 12.82
CA TYR A 168 -6.65 1.97 13.47
C TYR A 168 -6.04 3.07 12.62
N VAL A 169 -5.57 4.14 13.25
CA VAL A 169 -5.04 5.32 12.57
C VAL A 169 -3.74 5.73 13.24
N GLY A 170 -2.68 5.87 12.45
CA GLY A 170 -1.41 6.45 12.88
C GLY A 170 -1.56 7.93 13.22
N ASP A 171 -0.88 8.39 14.27
CA ASP A 171 -0.83 9.82 14.56
C ASP A 171 -0.03 10.59 13.50
N THR A 172 -0.28 11.88 13.37
CA THR A 172 0.34 12.72 12.35
C THR A 172 1.84 12.96 12.55
N ARG A 173 2.37 12.62 13.72
CA ARG A 173 3.80 12.69 14.00
C ARG A 173 4.49 11.37 13.64
N GLY A 174 3.76 10.27 13.49
CA GLY A 174 4.32 8.92 13.40
C GLY A 174 4.91 8.47 14.74
N ASP A 175 4.40 9.01 15.85
CA ASP A 175 4.85 8.61 17.17
C ASP A 175 4.11 7.36 17.63
N SER A 176 2.81 7.25 17.38
CA SER A 176 1.92 6.18 17.85
C SER A 176 0.74 5.96 16.89
N TRP A 177 -0.19 5.07 17.25
CA TRP A 177 -1.48 4.94 16.59
C TRP A 177 -2.60 4.71 17.61
N SER A 178 -3.84 4.82 17.15
CA SER A 178 -5.05 4.70 17.96
C SER A 178 -6.11 3.85 17.27
N LEU A 179 -6.88 3.11 18.05
CA LEU A 179 -8.19 2.61 17.65
C LEU A 179 -9.15 3.80 17.59
N VAL A 180 -9.88 3.97 16.48
CA VAL A 180 -10.76 5.14 16.30
C VAL A 180 -12.23 4.74 16.28
N THR A 181 -13.06 5.56 16.90
CA THR A 181 -14.52 5.49 16.74
C THR A 181 -14.95 6.46 15.64
N MET A 182 -15.74 5.96 14.68
CA MET A 182 -16.28 6.76 13.59
C MET A 182 -17.79 6.97 13.74
N ALA A 183 -18.25 8.22 13.70
CA ALA A 183 -19.66 8.59 13.72
C ALA A 183 -19.92 9.69 12.66
N ASP A 184 -21.03 9.58 11.93
CA ASP A 184 -21.42 10.51 10.85
C ASP A 184 -20.30 10.83 9.86
N GLY A 185 -19.50 9.81 9.55
CA GLY A 185 -18.41 9.96 8.59
C GLY A 185 -17.16 10.65 9.14
N ARG A 186 -17.03 10.85 10.46
CA ARG A 186 -15.89 11.49 11.12
C ARG A 186 -15.31 10.61 12.22
N PHE A 187 -14.00 10.71 12.43
CA PHE A 187 -13.34 10.17 13.62
C PHE A 187 -13.66 11.07 14.82
N VAL A 188 -14.40 10.51 15.78
CA VAL A 188 -14.91 11.25 16.96
C VAL A 188 -14.17 10.89 18.26
N LYS A 189 -13.43 9.77 18.28
CA LYS A 189 -12.63 9.34 19.42
C LYS A 189 -11.37 8.62 18.92
N TYR A 190 -10.26 8.83 19.63
CA TYR A 190 -8.97 8.18 19.41
C TYR A 190 -8.55 7.52 20.72
N GLU A 191 -8.48 6.19 20.73
CA GLU A 191 -8.05 5.38 21.86
C GLU A 191 -6.62 4.89 21.59
N GLY A 192 -5.65 5.51 22.27
CA GLY A 192 -4.25 5.10 22.16
C GLY A 192 -4.00 3.73 22.76
N LEU A 193 -2.93 3.07 22.31
CA LEU A 193 -2.52 1.73 22.75
C LEU A 193 -1.15 1.77 23.47
N PRO A 194 -1.03 2.50 24.60
CA PRO A 194 0.26 2.74 25.25
C PRO A 194 0.95 1.45 25.71
N ASP A 195 0.19 0.43 26.10
CA ASP A 195 0.75 -0.83 26.59
C ASP A 195 1.41 -1.65 25.48
N LEU A 196 0.90 -1.56 24.25
CA LEU A 196 1.45 -2.27 23.08
C LEU A 196 2.90 -1.84 22.80
N ILE A 197 3.19 -0.56 22.97
CA ILE A 197 4.46 0.06 22.60
C ILE A 197 5.36 0.38 23.80
N LYS A 198 4.91 0.12 25.04
CA LYS A 198 5.59 0.57 26.27
C LYS A 198 7.07 0.17 26.35
N GLU A 199 7.41 -1.06 25.96
CA GLU A 199 8.78 -1.60 26.02
C GLU A 199 9.68 -1.06 24.89
N LEU A 200 9.07 -0.61 23.80
CA LEU A 200 9.76 -0.02 22.66
C LEU A 200 10.04 1.48 22.86
N ARG A 201 9.19 2.19 23.62
CA ARG A 201 9.26 3.65 23.82
C ARG A 201 10.61 4.18 24.33
N PRO A 202 11.33 3.50 25.24
CA PRO A 202 12.65 3.96 25.68
C PRO A 202 13.71 3.92 24.57
N LYS A 203 13.50 3.10 23.53
CA LYS A 203 14.45 2.88 22.43
C LYS A 203 14.05 3.65 21.17
N PHE A 204 12.74 3.77 20.92
CA PHE A 204 12.20 4.31 19.67
C PHE A 204 11.18 5.42 19.94
N THR A 205 11.40 6.57 19.30
CA THR A 205 10.46 7.70 19.36
C THR A 205 9.35 7.54 18.33
N ARG A 206 9.71 7.24 17.08
CA ARG A 206 8.77 6.96 15.98
C ARG A 206 8.36 5.48 16.02
N ILE A 207 7.08 5.22 16.22
CA ILE A 207 6.48 3.87 16.22
C ILE A 207 5.15 4.01 15.48
N SER A 208 5.09 3.53 14.24
CA SER A 208 4.02 3.91 13.32
C SER A 208 3.64 2.80 12.33
N HIS A 209 2.81 3.18 11.35
CA HIS A 209 2.36 2.36 10.24
C HIS A 209 1.74 1.02 10.69
N PRO A 210 0.69 1.05 11.53
CA PRO A 210 0.05 -0.17 11.98
C PRO A 210 -0.57 -0.92 10.80
N CYS A 211 -0.31 -2.21 10.75
CA CYS A 211 -0.93 -3.13 9.81
C CYS A 211 -1.62 -4.25 10.60
N ILE A 212 -2.93 -4.11 10.73
CA ILE A 212 -3.78 -5.01 11.50
C ILE A 212 -4.13 -6.22 10.64
N ALA A 213 -3.99 -7.42 11.20
CA ALA A 213 -4.42 -8.65 10.55
C ALA A 213 -5.93 -8.60 10.23
N PRO A 214 -6.40 -9.23 9.14
CA PRO A 214 -7.82 -9.25 8.80
C PRO A 214 -8.73 -9.73 9.95
N ASP A 215 -8.25 -10.66 10.77
CA ASP A 215 -8.97 -11.21 11.94
C ASP A 215 -8.60 -10.50 13.26
N GLU A 216 -7.88 -9.39 13.19
CA GLU A 216 -7.39 -8.60 14.33
C GLU A 216 -6.47 -9.37 15.30
N SER A 217 -5.98 -10.56 14.92
CA SER A 217 -5.21 -11.42 15.81
C SER A 217 -3.78 -10.95 16.06
N TYR A 218 -3.24 -10.10 15.18
CA TYR A 218 -1.92 -9.49 15.33
C TYR A 218 -1.86 -8.12 14.63
N VAL A 219 -0.84 -7.35 14.97
CA VAL A 219 -0.45 -6.11 14.30
C VAL A 219 1.02 -6.18 13.92
N VAL A 220 1.34 -5.88 12.66
CA VAL A 220 2.71 -5.62 12.21
C VAL A 220 2.88 -4.11 12.10
N PHE A 221 4.00 -3.58 12.57
CA PHE A 221 4.26 -2.14 12.55
C PHE A 221 5.76 -1.89 12.45
N ASP A 222 6.15 -0.66 12.12
CA ASP A 222 7.56 -0.27 12.05
C ASP A 222 7.90 0.85 13.03
N VAL A 223 9.21 1.04 13.22
CA VAL A 223 9.78 2.09 14.05
C VAL A 223 10.63 3.05 13.21
N GLU A 224 11.25 4.04 13.84
CA GLU A 224 12.24 4.94 13.22
C GLU A 224 11.77 5.68 11.93
N GLY A 225 10.45 5.74 11.69
CA GLY A 225 9.84 6.45 10.57
C GLY A 225 9.74 5.63 9.28
N GLY A 226 9.47 4.33 9.37
CA GLY A 226 9.27 3.47 8.19
C GLY A 226 10.29 2.35 8.05
N SER A 227 10.98 1.96 9.12
CA SER A 227 12.02 0.94 9.07
C SER A 227 12.04 0.10 10.35
N HIS A 228 12.48 -1.16 10.24
CA HIS A 228 12.60 -2.09 11.36
C HIS A 228 11.23 -2.54 11.88
N LEU A 229 10.83 -3.71 11.41
CA LEU A 229 9.51 -4.27 11.66
C LEU A 229 9.43 -5.03 12.98
N PHE A 230 8.29 -4.89 13.64
CA PHE A 230 7.88 -5.65 14.81
C PHE A 230 6.48 -6.25 14.58
N VAL A 231 6.17 -7.33 15.29
CA VAL A 231 4.81 -7.87 15.39
C VAL A 231 4.38 -8.00 16.83
N SER A 232 3.12 -7.70 17.13
CA SER A 232 2.49 -7.97 18.43
C SER A 232 1.17 -8.71 18.23
N PHE A 233 0.84 -9.62 19.14
CA PHE A 233 -0.33 -10.48 19.06
C PHE A 233 -1.41 -10.03 20.02
N LYS A 234 -2.67 -10.14 19.58
CA LYS A 234 -3.80 -9.83 20.43
C LYS A 234 -4.05 -10.97 21.41
N ASN A 235 -4.06 -10.65 22.70
CA ASN A 235 -4.32 -11.58 23.79
C ASN A 235 -5.82 -11.88 23.93
N LYS A 236 -6.15 -12.93 24.69
CA LYS A 236 -7.55 -13.35 24.96
C LYS A 236 -8.35 -12.33 25.77
N ASP A 237 -7.68 -11.38 26.44
CA ASP A 237 -8.26 -10.30 27.22
C ASP A 237 -8.29 -8.96 26.47
N ASP A 238 -8.16 -8.99 25.14
CA ASP A 238 -8.10 -7.84 24.23
C ASP A 238 -6.89 -6.90 24.42
N THR A 239 -5.91 -7.29 25.25
CA THR A 239 -4.61 -6.60 25.31
C THR A 239 -3.67 -7.07 24.19
N TRP A 240 -2.49 -6.46 24.09
CA TRP A 240 -1.47 -6.81 23.09
C TRP A 240 -0.23 -7.39 23.77
N SER A 241 0.37 -8.42 23.17
CA SER A 241 1.60 -9.05 23.65
C SER A 241 2.81 -8.11 23.53
N GLU A 242 3.92 -8.47 24.19
CA GLU A 242 5.20 -7.82 23.92
C GLU A 242 5.55 -7.95 22.43
N PRO A 243 6.03 -6.86 21.77
CA PRO A 243 6.41 -6.92 20.37
C PRO A 243 7.65 -7.79 20.10
N VAL A 244 7.57 -8.63 19.07
CA VAL A 244 8.67 -9.47 18.57
C VAL A 244 9.37 -8.74 17.42
N ASP A 245 10.70 -8.63 17.49
CA ASP A 245 11.56 -8.07 16.44
C ASP A 245 11.64 -9.01 15.23
N LEU A 246 11.25 -8.56 14.04
CA LEU A 246 11.20 -9.41 12.85
C LEU A 246 12.56 -9.56 12.13
N THR A 247 13.62 -8.87 12.58
CA THR A 247 14.94 -8.93 11.92
C THR A 247 15.63 -10.29 12.05
N GLU A 248 15.25 -11.09 13.04
CA GLU A 248 15.72 -12.47 13.20
C GLU A 248 14.85 -13.49 12.42
N HIS A 249 13.82 -13.01 11.72
CA HIS A 249 12.76 -13.82 11.10
C HIS A 249 12.58 -13.56 9.59
N GLY A 250 13.67 -13.19 8.89
CA GLY A 250 13.68 -13.04 7.44
C GLY A 250 13.45 -11.61 6.92
N PHE A 251 13.35 -10.64 7.83
CA PHE A 251 13.27 -9.21 7.51
C PHE A 251 14.58 -8.50 7.78
N PHE A 252 14.80 -7.38 7.08
CA PHE A 252 15.92 -6.49 7.32
C PHE A 252 15.46 -5.25 8.07
N ARG A 253 16.39 -4.57 8.76
CA ARG A 253 16.12 -3.29 9.44
C ARG A 253 15.55 -2.19 8.54
N LYS A 254 15.72 -2.30 7.22
CA LYS A 254 15.20 -1.33 6.23
C LYS A 254 13.81 -1.66 5.69
N ASP A 255 13.24 -2.79 6.13
CA ASP A 255 11.89 -3.18 5.73
C ASP A 255 10.88 -2.41 6.59
N GLY A 256 9.74 -2.03 6.00
CA GLY A 256 8.76 -1.16 6.64
C GLY A 256 7.43 -1.10 5.88
N ILE A 257 6.48 -0.29 6.37
CA ILE A 257 5.23 0.08 5.68
C ILE A 257 4.48 -1.14 5.13
N THR A 258 4.00 -1.96 6.05
CA THR A 258 3.41 -3.26 5.70
C THR A 258 1.92 -3.18 5.35
N SER A 259 1.47 -4.17 4.57
CA SER A 259 0.06 -4.46 4.36
C SER A 259 -0.17 -5.97 4.28
N ILE A 260 -1.39 -6.44 4.59
CA ILE A 260 -1.73 -7.86 4.59
C ILE A 260 -2.80 -8.12 3.53
N SER A 261 -2.68 -9.22 2.80
CA SER A 261 -3.69 -9.62 1.81
C SER A 261 -5.06 -9.84 2.47
N PRO A 262 -6.18 -9.63 1.76
CA PRO A 262 -7.50 -9.77 2.37
C PRO A 262 -7.82 -11.16 2.94
N ASP A 263 -7.17 -12.19 2.40
CA ASP A 263 -7.28 -13.58 2.86
C ASP A 263 -6.27 -13.93 3.97
N GLY A 264 -5.46 -12.97 4.43
CA GLY A 264 -4.48 -13.11 5.51
C GLY A 264 -3.23 -13.90 5.14
N LYS A 265 -3.09 -14.35 3.88
CA LYS A 265 -2.01 -15.26 3.50
C LYS A 265 -0.69 -14.59 3.18
N TYR A 266 -0.67 -13.33 2.76
CA TYR A 266 0.55 -12.68 2.31
C TYR A 266 0.75 -11.36 3.04
N LEU A 267 1.99 -11.13 3.45
CA LEU A 267 2.47 -9.85 3.95
C LEU A 267 3.19 -9.15 2.81
N PHE A 268 2.78 -7.92 2.51
CA PHE A 268 3.48 -6.99 1.62
C PHE A 268 4.21 -5.96 2.47
N PHE A 269 5.36 -5.49 2.00
CA PHE A 269 6.18 -4.52 2.73
C PHE A 269 7.11 -3.78 1.78
N GLN A 270 7.52 -2.59 2.17
CA GLN A 270 8.51 -1.82 1.42
C GLN A 270 9.93 -2.30 1.75
N ARG A 271 10.76 -2.46 0.73
CA ARG A 271 12.21 -2.68 0.84
C ARG A 271 12.91 -2.02 -0.34
N ASN A 272 13.89 -1.15 -0.06
CA ASN A 272 14.67 -0.43 -1.09
C ASN A 272 13.79 0.29 -2.14
N ASN A 273 12.75 1.01 -1.71
CA ASN A 273 11.78 1.70 -2.57
C ASN A 273 10.79 0.79 -3.33
N ASP A 274 10.89 -0.53 -3.25
CA ASP A 274 9.99 -1.45 -3.94
C ASP A 274 9.05 -2.16 -2.95
N ILE A 275 7.94 -2.68 -3.48
CA ILE A 275 7.05 -3.59 -2.73
C ILE A 275 7.58 -5.02 -2.85
N TYR A 276 7.82 -5.64 -1.71
CA TYR A 276 8.10 -7.07 -1.58
C TYR A 276 6.90 -7.77 -0.95
N TRP A 277 6.81 -9.08 -1.14
CA TRP A 277 5.77 -9.90 -0.56
C TRP A 277 6.27 -11.30 -0.16
N VAL A 278 5.66 -11.87 0.87
CA VAL A 278 6.03 -13.17 1.44
C VAL A 278 4.80 -13.87 2.01
N TYR A 279 4.84 -15.20 2.12
CA TYR A 279 3.80 -15.96 2.81
C TYR A 279 3.80 -15.62 4.31
N ALA A 280 2.66 -15.14 4.82
CA ALA A 280 2.51 -14.58 6.16
C ALA A 280 2.57 -15.62 7.28
N LYS A 281 2.60 -16.93 6.96
CA LYS A 281 2.69 -18.01 7.96
C LYS A 281 3.88 -17.87 8.91
N LEU A 282 4.95 -17.20 8.49
CA LEU A 282 6.07 -16.90 9.39
C LEU A 282 5.60 -16.13 10.64
N ILE A 283 4.56 -15.30 10.54
CA ILE A 283 4.01 -14.55 11.66
C ILE A 283 3.25 -15.49 12.61
N ASP A 284 2.47 -16.43 12.08
CA ASP A 284 1.76 -17.43 12.89
C ASP A 284 2.73 -18.27 13.74
N GLU A 285 3.93 -18.55 13.22
CA GLU A 285 4.97 -19.30 13.92
C GLU A 285 5.55 -18.54 15.12
N LEU A 286 5.44 -17.21 15.14
CA LEU A 286 5.87 -16.32 16.22
C LEU A 286 4.80 -16.10 17.30
N LYS A 287 3.58 -16.62 17.08
CA LYS A 287 2.49 -16.48 18.05
C LYS A 287 2.89 -17.14 19.39
N PRO A 288 2.72 -16.45 20.54
CA PRO A 288 2.95 -17.04 21.86
C PRO A 288 2.15 -18.32 22.07
N ASP A 289 2.73 -19.31 22.77
CA ASP A 289 2.13 -20.64 22.95
C ASP A 289 0.78 -20.58 23.69
N GLU A 290 0.61 -19.63 24.63
CA GLU A 290 -0.67 -19.42 25.33
C GLU A 290 -1.82 -18.90 24.44
N LEU A 291 -1.48 -18.39 23.24
CA LEU A 291 -2.42 -17.88 22.24
C LEU A 291 -2.62 -18.82 21.05
N LYS A 292 -1.86 -19.92 20.96
CA LYS A 292 -2.05 -20.97 19.95
C LYS A 292 -3.32 -21.79 20.18
#